data_AF-A0A852K4R8-F1
#
_entry.id   AF-A0A852K4R8-F1
#
_cell.length_a   1.000
_cell.length_b   1.000
_cell.length_c   1.000
_cell.angle_alpha   90.00
_cell.angle_beta   90.00
_cell.angle_gamma   90.00
#
_symmetry.space_group_name_H-M   'P 1'
#
loop_
_entity.id
_entity.type
_entity.pdbx_description
1 polymer ?
#
loop_
_entity_poly.entity_id
_entity_poly.type
_entity_poly.pdbx_seq_one_letter_code
_entity_poly.pdbx_strand_id
1 'polypeptide(L)'
;MDHKSDLVFLGDMKPEEISYRLKHYYKFIFVRNPMERLLSAYRNKFGEIKEYQQKYGVEIVRRYRKNGGNSAGDDVSFSEFLQYLLDEDVERMNEHWMPIYN
;
A
#
# COMPACT_ATOMS: atom_id res chain seq x y z
N MET A 1 -13.71 5.64 17.59
CA MET A 1 -14.29 4.32 17.86
C MET A 1 -13.21 3.31 17.60
N ASP A 2 -12.90 2.42 18.54
CA ASP A 2 -11.94 1.36 18.28
C ASP A 2 -12.65 0.29 17.44
N HIS A 3 -12.36 0.26 16.14
CA HIS A 3 -12.99 -0.67 15.21
C HIS A 3 -12.51 -2.13 15.40
N LYS A 4 -11.63 -2.39 16.37
CA LYS A 4 -11.09 -3.72 16.66
C LYS A 4 -11.78 -4.46 17.80
N SER A 5 -12.51 -3.78 18.70
CA SER A 5 -12.98 -4.39 19.95
C SER A 5 -13.95 -5.56 19.73
N ASP A 6 -14.66 -5.58 18.61
CA ASP A 6 -15.77 -6.51 18.37
C ASP A 6 -15.47 -7.52 17.25
N LEU A 7 -14.22 -7.56 16.76
CA LEU A 7 -13.82 -8.43 15.65
C LEU A 7 -12.80 -9.48 16.12
N VAL A 8 -13.02 -10.75 15.73
CA VAL A 8 -12.02 -11.81 15.85
C VAL A 8 -11.21 -11.85 14.56
N PHE A 9 -9.93 -11.53 14.64
CA PHE A 9 -9.01 -11.61 13.51
C PHE A 9 -8.45 -13.03 13.38
N LEU A 10 -8.00 -13.37 12.17
CA LEU A 10 -7.31 -14.65 11.93
C LEU A 10 -6.12 -14.84 12.88
N GLY A 11 -5.37 -13.76 13.17
CA GLY A 11 -4.22 -13.80 14.08
C GLY A 11 -4.57 -14.08 15.55
N ASP A 12 -5.84 -13.98 15.94
CA ASP A 12 -6.30 -14.26 17.31
C ASP A 12 -6.60 -15.76 17.54
N MET A 13 -6.55 -16.58 16.48
CA MET A 13 -6.93 -18.00 16.51
C MET A 13 -5.70 -18.91 16.64
N LYS A 14 -5.93 -20.18 17.00
CA LYS A 14 -4.86 -21.18 17.06
C LYS A 14 -4.32 -21.51 15.65
N PRO A 15 -3.05 -21.94 15.50
CA PRO A 15 -2.48 -22.26 14.19
C PRO A 15 -3.30 -23.28 13.37
N GLU A 16 -3.91 -24.27 14.02
CA GLU A 16 -4.73 -25.29 13.37
C GLU A 16 -6.05 -24.68 12.84
N GLU A 17 -6.62 -23.76 13.60
CA GLU A 17 -7.84 -23.04 13.27
C GLU A 17 -7.64 -22.07 12.11
N ILE A 18 -6.49 -21.38 12.09
CA ILE A 18 -6.05 -20.54 10.97
C ILE A 18 -5.91 -21.39 9.71
N SER A 19 -5.14 -22.49 9.80
CA SER A 19 -4.87 -23.38 8.68
C SER A 19 -6.15 -23.99 8.10
N TYR A 20 -7.08 -24.41 8.97
CA TYR A 20 -8.38 -24.93 8.55
C TYR A 20 -9.16 -23.89 7.74
N ARG A 21 -9.28 -22.65 8.23
CA ARG A 21 -10.02 -21.59 7.54
C ARG A 21 -9.35 -21.19 6.22
N LEU A 22 -8.04 -21.01 6.20
CA LEU A 22 -7.30 -20.69 4.97
C LEU A 22 -7.44 -21.77 3.89
N LYS A 23 -7.59 -23.04 4.29
CA LYS A 23 -7.76 -24.17 3.39
C LYS A 23 -9.21 -24.36 2.93
N HIS A 24 -10.19 -24.18 3.81
CA HIS A 24 -11.57 -24.59 3.57
C HIS A 24 -12.55 -23.46 3.30
N TYR A 25 -12.25 -22.22 3.70
CA TYR A 25 -13.18 -21.13 3.51
C TYR A 25 -13.04 -20.53 2.12
N TYR A 26 -14.17 -20.04 1.60
CA TYR A 26 -14.19 -19.29 0.35
C TYR A 26 -13.51 -17.93 0.56
N LYS A 27 -12.54 -17.62 -0.30
CA LYS A 27 -11.76 -16.38 -0.27
C LYS A 27 -12.18 -15.53 -1.43
N PHE A 28 -12.52 -14.28 -1.15
CA PHE A 28 -12.87 -13.28 -2.16
C PHE A 28 -12.23 -11.94 -1.81
N ILE A 29 -12.04 -11.12 -2.83
CA ILE A 29 -11.54 -9.76 -2.71
C ILE A 29 -12.42 -8.83 -3.54
N PHE A 30 -12.49 -7.57 -3.13
CA PHE A 30 -13.09 -6.52 -3.96
C PHE A 30 -11.98 -5.82 -4.73
N VAL A 31 -12.13 -5.76 -6.05
CA VAL A 31 -11.23 -5.02 -6.94
C VAL A 31 -11.89 -3.75 -7.43
N ARG A 32 -11.06 -2.77 -7.83
CA ARG A 32 -11.48 -1.52 -8.47
C ARG A 32 -10.69 -1.35 -9.76
N ASN A 33 -11.08 -0.39 -10.61
CA ASN A 33 -10.26 -0.03 -11.76
C ASN A 33 -8.81 0.28 -11.30
N PRO A 34 -7.78 -0.30 -11.95
CA PRO A 34 -6.40 -0.15 -11.49
C PRO A 34 -5.95 1.31 -11.34
N MET A 35 -6.30 2.18 -12.29
CA MET A 35 -5.88 3.59 -12.27
C MET A 35 -6.59 4.37 -11.15
N GLU A 36 -7.87 4.10 -10.92
CA GLU A 36 -8.62 4.70 -9.81
C GLU A 36 -8.06 4.27 -8.46
N ARG A 37 -7.70 2.98 -8.32
CA ARG A 37 -7.06 2.47 -7.11
C ARG A 37 -5.73 3.16 -6.84
N LEU A 38 -4.88 3.32 -7.86
CA LEU A 38 -3.59 4.00 -7.72
C LEU A 38 -3.75 5.47 -7.36
N LEU A 39 -4.70 6.19 -7.99
CA LEU A 39 -4.99 7.58 -7.64
C LEU A 39 -5.51 7.73 -6.20
N SER A 40 -6.39 6.81 -5.78
CA SER A 40 -6.89 6.78 -4.40
C SER A 40 -5.77 6.53 -3.39
N ALA A 41 -4.90 5.55 -3.67
CA ALA A 41 -3.75 5.25 -2.83
C ALA A 41 -2.81 6.45 -2.75
N TYR A 42 -2.50 7.09 -3.89
CA TYR A 42 -1.65 8.27 -3.93
C TYR A 42 -2.20 9.41 -3.05
N ARG A 43 -3.47 9.79 -3.24
CA ARG A 43 -4.09 10.89 -2.48
C ARG A 43 -4.08 10.63 -0.98
N ASN A 44 -4.43 9.42 -0.55
CA ASN A 44 -4.41 9.06 0.86
C ASN A 44 -2.98 9.00 1.41
N LYS A 45 -2.07 8.26 0.76
CA LYS A 45 -0.73 8.00 1.30
C LYS A 45 0.20 9.21 1.24
N PHE A 46 0.11 10.03 0.20
CA PHE A 46 0.97 11.21 0.07
C PHE A 46 0.26 12.52 0.41
N GLY A 47 -1.06 12.54 0.56
CA GLY A 47 -1.80 13.73 1.00
C GLY A 47 -2.18 13.76 2.48
N GLU A 48 -2.30 12.59 3.12
CA GLU A 48 -2.89 12.51 4.48
C GLU A 48 -2.00 11.76 5.49
N ILE A 49 -1.18 10.80 5.05
CA ILE A 49 -0.46 9.88 5.96
C ILE A 49 1.05 10.18 5.98
N LYS A 50 1.49 10.84 7.05
CA LYS A 50 2.88 11.30 7.22
C LYS A 50 3.90 10.16 7.19
N GLU A 51 3.57 9.00 7.71
CA GLU A 51 4.44 7.82 7.73
C GLU A 51 4.77 7.35 6.30
N TYR A 52 3.80 7.46 5.38
CA TYR A 52 4.03 7.08 3.97
C TYR A 52 4.84 8.14 3.23
N GLN A 53 4.60 9.43 3.51
CA GLN A 53 5.41 10.54 2.98
C GLN A 53 6.88 10.37 3.38
N GLN A 54 7.15 10.10 4.65
CA GLN A 54 8.51 9.92 5.17
C GLN A 54 9.17 8.64 4.64
N LYS A 55 8.43 7.53 4.60
CA LYS A 55 8.98 6.23 4.19
C LYS A 55 9.21 6.13 2.69
N TYR A 56 8.21 6.50 1.90
CA TYR A 56 8.22 6.33 0.45
C TYR A 56 8.44 7.64 -0.28
N GLY A 57 7.83 8.74 0.18
CA GLY A 57 7.85 9.99 -0.57
C GLY A 57 9.24 10.62 -0.67
N VAL A 58 9.99 10.61 0.43
CA VAL A 58 11.40 11.07 0.44
C VAL A 58 12.25 10.25 -0.54
N GLU A 59 12.04 8.94 -0.58
CA GLU A 59 12.74 8.06 -1.51
C GLU A 59 12.38 8.36 -2.98
N ILE A 60 11.09 8.49 -3.28
CA ILE A 60 10.58 8.80 -4.62
C ILE A 60 11.18 10.12 -5.13
N VAL A 61 11.11 11.17 -4.32
CA VAL A 61 11.66 12.48 -4.66
C VAL A 61 13.17 12.39 -4.92
N ARG A 62 13.90 11.67 -4.06
CA ARG A 62 15.35 11.47 -4.20
C ARG A 62 15.71 10.70 -5.48
N ARG A 63 14.91 9.70 -5.87
CA ARG A 63 15.15 8.90 -7.08
C ARG A 63 14.93 9.71 -8.35
N TYR A 64 13.88 10.54 -8.42
CA TYR A 64 13.43 11.14 -9.68
C TYR A 64 13.74 12.63 -9.85
N ARG A 65 14.13 13.36 -8.80
CA ARG A 65 14.49 14.78 -8.90
C ARG A 65 15.99 15.00 -8.76
N LYS A 66 16.63 15.57 -9.80
CA LYS A 66 18.07 15.89 -9.82
C LYS A 66 18.53 16.78 -8.65
N ASN A 67 17.67 17.70 -8.19
CA ASN A 67 17.89 18.59 -7.06
C ASN A 67 16.77 18.44 -6.02
N GLY A 68 16.36 17.21 -5.70
CA GLY A 68 15.23 16.91 -4.80
C GLY A 68 15.25 17.57 -3.42
N GLY A 69 16.38 18.18 -3.04
CA GLY A 69 16.52 19.01 -1.85
C GLY A 69 16.21 18.24 -0.56
N ASN A 70 15.84 18.98 0.48
CA ASN A 70 15.35 18.42 1.76
C ASN A 70 13.83 18.25 1.72
N SER A 71 13.29 17.57 0.69
CA SER A 71 11.86 17.24 0.67
C SER A 71 11.50 16.39 1.89
N ALA A 72 10.35 16.69 2.50
CA ALA A 72 9.77 15.89 3.57
C ALA A 72 8.97 14.68 3.03
N GLY A 73 8.89 14.53 1.70
CA GLY A 73 8.17 13.47 1.00
C GLY A 73 6.67 13.71 0.87
N ASP A 74 6.18 14.88 1.27
CA ASP A 74 4.78 15.33 1.19
C ASP A 74 4.42 16.01 -0.14
N ASP A 75 5.41 16.20 -1.00
CA ASP A 75 5.30 16.91 -2.27
C ASP A 75 5.50 15.99 -3.50
N VAL A 76 5.39 14.67 -3.31
CA VAL A 76 5.44 13.68 -4.40
C VAL A 76 4.32 13.94 -5.39
N SER A 77 4.64 14.03 -6.68
CA SER A 77 3.61 14.11 -7.74
C SER A 77 3.07 12.72 -8.09
N PHE A 78 1.85 12.68 -8.65
CA PHE A 78 1.26 11.41 -9.07
C PHE A 78 2.11 10.70 -10.14
N SER A 79 2.70 11.45 -11.08
CA SER A 79 3.57 10.89 -12.11
C SER A 79 4.85 10.27 -11.54
N GLU A 80 5.46 10.87 -10.53
CA GLU A 80 6.62 10.30 -9.84
C GLU A 80 6.26 9.04 -9.07
N PHE A 81 5.09 9.01 -8.43
CA PHE A 81 4.56 7.80 -7.83
C PHE A 81 4.34 6.69 -8.86
N LEU A 82 3.76 6.99 -10.03
CA LEU A 82 3.61 5.99 -11.09
C LEU A 82 4.95 5.49 -11.62
N GLN A 83 5.92 6.37 -11.85
CA GLN A 83 7.26 5.97 -12.27
C GLN A 83 7.95 5.08 -11.22
N TYR A 84 7.81 5.43 -9.94
CA TYR A 84 8.27 4.58 -8.84
C TYR A 84 7.72 3.16 -8.92
N LEU A 85 6.41 3.01 -9.18
CA LEU A 85 5.81 1.69 -9.33
C LEU A 85 6.30 0.93 -10.56
N LEU A 86 6.65 1.62 -11.64
CA LEU A 86 7.17 0.99 -12.85
C LEU A 86 8.61 0.48 -12.66
N ASP A 87 9.38 1.11 -11.78
CA ASP A 87 10.78 0.76 -11.53
C ASP A 87 10.97 -0.22 -10.36
N GLU A 88 9.97 -0.38 -9.50
CA GLU A 88 10.05 -1.24 -8.32
C GLU A 88 9.74 -2.70 -8.65
N ASP A 89 10.45 -3.63 -8.00
CA ASP A 89 10.13 -5.06 -8.07
C ASP A 89 8.78 -5.32 -7.39
N VAL A 90 7.89 -6.05 -8.08
CA VAL A 90 6.55 -6.38 -7.60
C VAL A 90 6.59 -7.06 -6.23
N GLU A 91 7.58 -7.92 -5.96
CA GLU A 91 7.71 -8.62 -4.67
C GLU A 91 8.06 -7.69 -3.51
N ARG A 92 8.55 -6.47 -3.80
CA ARG A 92 8.92 -5.45 -2.82
C ARG A 92 7.86 -4.36 -2.68
N MET A 93 6.84 -4.36 -3.52
CA MET A 93 5.79 -3.35 -3.49
C MET A 93 4.97 -3.42 -2.20
N ASN A 94 4.52 -2.26 -1.74
CA ASN A 94 3.55 -2.19 -0.65
C ASN A 94 2.21 -2.79 -1.10
N GLU A 95 1.54 -3.52 -0.21
CA GLU A 95 0.25 -4.17 -0.44
C GLU A 95 -0.84 -3.23 -1.01
N HIS A 96 -0.77 -1.93 -0.74
CA HIS A 96 -1.76 -0.97 -1.24
C HIS A 96 -1.70 -0.70 -2.74
N TRP A 97 -0.53 -0.86 -3.37
CA TRP A 97 -0.34 -0.64 -4.81
C TRP A 97 0.21 -1.87 -5.55
N MET A 98 0.64 -2.90 -4.82
CA MET A 98 0.99 -4.19 -5.42
C MET A 98 -0.15 -4.69 -6.34
N PRO A 99 0.17 -5.13 -7.57
CA PRO A 99 -0.81 -5.74 -8.45
C PRO A 99 -1.28 -7.07 -7.86
N ILE A 100 -2.55 -7.38 -8.10
CA ILE A 100 -3.13 -8.68 -7.75
C ILE A 100 -3.27 -9.45 -9.05
N TYR A 101 -2.53 -10.55 -9.16
CA TYR A 101 -2.64 -11.51 -10.25
C TYR A 101 -3.55 -12.67 -9.86
N ASN A 102 -4.06 -13.37 -10.87
CA ASN A 102 -4.90 -14.55 -10.73
C ASN A 102 -4.11 -15.79 -11.14
#